data_AF-A0A177AJU9-F1
#
_entry.id   AF-A0A177AJU9-F1
#
_cell.length_a   1.000
_cell.length_b   1.000
_cell.length_c   1.000
_cell.angle_alpha   90.00
_cell.angle_beta   90.00
_cell.angle_gamma   90.00
#
_symmetry.space_group_name_H-M   'P 1'
#
loop_
_entity.id
_entity.type
_entity.pdbx_description
1 polymer ?
#
loop_
_entity_poly.entity_id
_entity_poly.type
_entity_poly.pdbx_seq_one_letter_code
_entity_poly.pdbx_strand_id
1 'polypeptide(L)'
;MAMAMATAIELPCPQTPVRGVQAERSLQEIASKISEKIDIFSSPTRRKIDSTIRGVQNVLLTAEVRDRQYEDLHNRVQNQQKSRIRGNRKVLQKGGVLTGTQARQTQENKREKEQVDRIKRRQYLIQITTNKIKKKYHIQGVAARKSEKERQRTILNFKWRKEAIPIELFNPIPDPEKLITDKEIDIQVKEALISLPEFNGVSFEYEELGAIGVIDPGLQEFTSQQDFISFEGTNM
;
A
#
# COMPACT_ATOMS: atom_id res chain seq x y z
N MET A 1 57.88 -34.91 -26.94
CA MET A 1 57.66 -33.46 -26.78
C MET A 1 56.33 -33.12 -27.41
N ALA A 2 55.27 -33.01 -26.59
CA ALA A 2 53.95 -32.57 -27.05
C ALA A 2 53.92 -31.04 -27.01
N MET A 3 53.73 -30.40 -28.16
CA MET A 3 53.54 -28.95 -28.23
C MET A 3 52.13 -28.61 -27.74
N ALA A 4 52.06 -27.83 -26.67
CA ALA A 4 50.82 -27.26 -26.18
C ALA A 4 50.30 -26.25 -27.21
N MET A 5 49.18 -26.57 -27.85
CA MET A 5 48.44 -25.63 -28.68
C MET A 5 47.81 -24.58 -27.76
N ALA A 6 48.26 -23.33 -27.89
CA ALA A 6 47.64 -22.18 -27.25
C ALA A 6 46.18 -22.10 -27.73
N THR A 7 45.24 -22.26 -26.82
CA THR A 7 43.82 -22.02 -27.06
C THR A 7 43.63 -20.55 -27.37
N ALA A 8 43.27 -20.24 -28.61
CA ALA A 8 42.85 -18.90 -29.00
C ALA A 8 41.62 -18.54 -28.16
N ILE A 9 41.77 -17.57 -27.26
CA ILE A 9 40.64 -16.96 -26.55
C ILE A 9 39.88 -16.15 -27.61
N GLU A 10 38.83 -16.72 -28.18
CA GLU A 10 37.91 -16.00 -29.05
C GLU A 10 37.28 -14.85 -28.25
N LEU A 11 37.65 -13.62 -28.59
CA LEU A 11 36.96 -12.44 -28.06
C LEU A 11 35.51 -12.48 -28.57
N PRO A 12 34.50 -12.31 -27.69
CA PRO A 12 33.11 -12.31 -28.10
C PRO A 12 32.88 -11.19 -29.13
N CYS A 13 32.19 -11.52 -30.23
CA CYS A 13 31.84 -10.56 -31.27
C CYS A 13 31.11 -9.35 -30.65
N PRO A 14 31.42 -8.11 -31.05
CA PRO A 14 30.77 -6.92 -30.51
C PRO A 14 29.28 -6.97 -30.83
N GLN A 15 28.44 -7.10 -29.81
CA GLN A 15 26.99 -7.07 -29.98
C GLN A 15 26.54 -5.61 -30.15
N THR A 16 25.87 -5.33 -31.26
CA THR A 16 25.20 -4.03 -31.46
C THR A 16 23.97 -3.96 -30.54
N PRO A 17 23.83 -2.92 -29.70
CA PRO A 17 22.71 -2.83 -28.77
C PRO A 17 21.40 -2.62 -29.53
N VAL A 18 20.40 -3.45 -29.24
CA VAL A 18 19.08 -3.41 -29.90
C VAL A 18 18.04 -2.66 -29.05
N ARG A 19 18.23 -2.65 -27.72
CA ARG A 19 17.34 -1.99 -26.75
C ARG A 19 18.04 -0.87 -25.99
N GLY A 20 17.27 0.11 -25.52
CA GLY A 20 17.81 1.22 -24.71
C GLY A 20 18.66 0.76 -23.52
N VAL A 21 18.21 -0.29 -22.82
CA VAL A 21 18.94 -0.89 -21.67
C VAL A 21 20.31 -1.48 -22.08
N GLN A 22 20.40 -2.07 -23.28
CA GLN A 22 21.67 -2.63 -23.77
C GLN A 22 22.62 -1.50 -24.19
N ALA A 23 22.07 -0.45 -24.81
CA ALA A 23 22.84 0.74 -25.18
C ALA A 23 23.37 1.46 -23.93
N GLU A 24 22.57 1.56 -22.86
CA GLU A 24 22.99 2.15 -21.59
C GLU A 24 24.16 1.38 -20.95
N ARG A 25 24.08 0.05 -20.88
CA ARG A 25 25.18 -0.79 -20.36
C ARG A 25 26.45 -0.63 -21.18
N SER A 26 26.34 -0.67 -22.51
CA SER A 26 27.49 -0.48 -23.39
C SER A 26 28.12 0.91 -23.22
N LEU A 27 27.30 1.95 -22.99
CA LEU A 27 27.76 3.30 -22.75
C LEU A 27 28.44 3.44 -21.38
N GLN A 28 27.93 2.75 -20.35
CA GLN A 28 28.57 2.70 -19.03
C GLN A 28 29.94 2.02 -19.09
N GLU A 29 30.06 0.91 -19.85
CA GLU A 29 31.34 0.22 -20.08
C GLU A 29 32.35 1.07 -20.86
N ILE A 30 31.88 1.85 -21.84
CA ILE A 30 32.73 2.79 -22.58
C ILE A 30 33.14 3.96 -21.68
N ALA A 31 32.20 4.51 -20.91
CA ALA A 31 32.45 5.62 -19.99
C ALA A 31 33.46 5.24 -18.90
N SER A 32 33.40 4.02 -18.33
CA SER A 32 34.37 3.56 -17.34
C SER A 32 35.78 3.43 -17.93
N LYS A 33 35.91 2.80 -19.10
CA LYS A 33 37.20 2.67 -19.82
C LYS A 33 37.80 4.03 -20.21
N ILE A 34 36.96 5.01 -20.54
CA ILE A 34 37.41 6.38 -20.83
C ILE A 34 37.83 7.09 -19.55
N SER A 35 37.11 6.90 -18.44
CA SER A 35 37.44 7.49 -17.14
C SER A 35 38.79 7.00 -16.60
N GLU A 36 39.15 5.74 -16.82
CA GLU A 36 40.47 5.19 -16.43
C GLU A 36 41.65 5.87 -17.17
N LYS A 37 41.39 6.41 -18.36
CA LYS A 37 42.40 7.02 -19.24
C LYS A 37 42.25 8.53 -19.37
N ILE A 38 41.48 9.14 -18.48
CA ILE A 38 41.03 10.52 -18.63
C ILE A 38 42.20 11.52 -18.62
N ASP A 39 43.29 11.18 -17.94
CA ASP A 39 44.46 12.04 -17.78
C ASP A 39 45.27 12.27 -19.05
N ILE A 40 45.09 11.41 -20.05
CA ILE A 40 45.76 11.51 -21.36
C ILE A 40 45.13 12.60 -22.24
N PHE A 41 43.86 12.94 -22.00
CA PHE A 41 43.13 13.90 -22.83
C PHE A 41 43.33 15.35 -22.38
N SER A 42 43.29 16.30 -23.32
CA SER A 42 43.30 17.73 -23.01
C SER A 42 41.96 18.17 -22.39
N SER A 43 41.99 19.23 -21.56
CA SER A 43 40.82 19.75 -20.83
C SER A 43 39.58 20.02 -21.72
N PRO A 44 39.71 20.63 -22.92
CA PRO A 44 38.55 20.86 -23.80
C PRO A 44 37.92 19.55 -24.28
N THR A 45 38.75 18.54 -24.55
CA THR A 45 38.31 17.23 -25.05
C THR A 45 37.59 16.45 -23.95
N ARG A 46 38.09 16.49 -22.70
CA ARG A 46 37.42 15.91 -21.53
C ARG A 46 36.01 16.49 -21.36
N ARG A 47 35.88 17.82 -21.38
CA ARG A 47 34.58 18.49 -21.25
C ARG A 47 33.60 18.08 -22.36
N LYS A 48 34.09 17.95 -23.59
CA LYS A 48 33.27 17.50 -24.72
C LYS A 48 32.78 16.06 -24.50
N ILE A 49 33.66 15.16 -24.08
CA ILE A 49 33.33 13.76 -23.78
C ILE A 49 32.29 13.69 -22.65
N ASP A 50 32.51 14.37 -21.53
CA ASP A 50 31.57 14.39 -20.40
C ASP A 50 30.19 14.91 -20.81
N SER A 51 30.16 16.00 -21.58
CA SER A 51 28.91 16.56 -22.12
C SER A 51 28.20 15.59 -23.06
N THR A 52 28.95 14.87 -23.90
CA THR A 52 28.35 13.87 -24.80
C THR A 52 27.81 12.66 -24.05
N ILE A 53 28.54 12.14 -23.07
CA ILE A 53 28.11 11.00 -22.24
C ILE A 53 26.81 11.36 -21.51
N ARG A 54 26.76 12.52 -20.85
CA ARG A 54 25.55 13.00 -20.17
C ARG A 54 24.39 13.22 -21.13
N GLY A 55 24.65 13.80 -22.30
CA GLY A 55 23.64 14.01 -23.33
C GLY A 55 23.04 12.70 -23.84
N VAL A 56 23.88 11.71 -24.13
CA VAL A 56 23.42 10.40 -24.61
C VAL A 56 22.69 9.63 -23.51
N GLN A 57 23.14 9.69 -22.24
CA GLN A 57 22.41 9.10 -21.10
C GLN A 57 20.98 9.66 -20.99
N ASN A 58 20.81 10.98 -21.11
CA ASN A 58 19.48 11.60 -21.08
C ASN A 58 18.59 11.10 -22.23
N VAL A 59 19.14 10.97 -23.44
CA VAL A 59 18.41 10.44 -24.60
C VAL A 59 18.03 8.97 -24.38
N LEU A 60 18.93 8.16 -23.83
CA LEU A 60 18.66 6.74 -23.54
C LEU A 60 17.56 6.55 -22.48
N LEU A 61 17.56 7.35 -21.41
CA LEU A 61 16.48 7.34 -20.42
C LEU A 61 15.12 7.65 -21.06
N THR A 62 15.07 8.63 -21.96
CA THR A 62 13.82 8.94 -22.68
C THR A 62 13.38 7.82 -23.63
N ALA A 63 14.33 7.15 -24.28
CA ALA A 63 14.05 6.00 -25.13
C ALA A 63 13.51 4.81 -24.30
N GLU A 64 14.07 4.56 -23.12
CA GLU A 64 13.61 3.49 -22.24
C GLU A 64 12.16 3.68 -21.78
N VAL A 65 11.81 4.91 -21.38
CA VAL A 65 10.42 5.24 -21.01
C VAL A 65 9.48 5.00 -22.20
N ARG A 66 9.90 5.37 -23.42
CA ARG A 66 9.12 5.15 -24.65
C ARG A 66 8.94 3.66 -24.96
N ASP A 67 9.99 2.86 -24.82
CA ASP A 67 9.93 1.40 -25.03
C ASP A 67 8.97 0.73 -24.05
N ARG A 68 9.04 1.10 -22.75
CA ARG A 68 8.11 0.57 -21.74
C ARG A 68 6.66 0.98 -22.02
N GLN A 69 6.43 2.24 -22.39
CA GLN A 69 5.08 2.70 -22.77
C GLN A 69 4.54 1.95 -23.99
N TYR A 70 5.39 1.67 -24.97
CA TYR A 70 5.02 0.89 -26.14
C TYR A 70 4.64 -0.55 -25.74
N GLU A 71 5.45 -1.21 -24.92
CA GLU A 71 5.17 -2.56 -24.42
C GLU A 71 3.86 -2.60 -23.60
N ASP A 72 3.65 -1.64 -22.70
CA ASP A 72 2.42 -1.53 -21.91
C ASP A 72 1.18 -1.37 -22.80
N LEU A 73 1.25 -0.49 -23.80
CA LEU A 73 0.17 -0.30 -24.77
C LEU A 73 -0.05 -1.54 -25.62
N HIS A 74 1.02 -2.17 -26.12
CA HIS A 74 0.95 -3.40 -26.89
C HIS A 74 0.28 -4.51 -26.08
N ASN A 75 0.69 -4.70 -24.82
CA ASN A 75 0.12 -5.66 -23.90
C ASN A 75 -1.34 -5.36 -23.58
N ARG A 76 -1.73 -4.10 -23.38
CA ARG A 76 -3.14 -3.71 -23.19
C ARG A 76 -4.00 -4.04 -24.40
N VAL A 77 -3.55 -3.71 -25.61
CA VAL A 77 -4.28 -4.02 -26.85
C VAL A 77 -4.41 -5.54 -27.03
N GLN A 78 -3.32 -6.29 -26.84
CA GLN A 78 -3.31 -7.75 -26.89
C GLN A 78 -4.26 -8.37 -25.86
N ASN A 79 -4.21 -7.90 -24.61
CA ASN A 79 -5.07 -8.38 -23.55
C ASN A 79 -6.53 -8.02 -23.78
N GLN A 80 -6.83 -6.85 -24.35
CA GLN A 80 -8.17 -6.45 -24.73
C GLN A 80 -8.71 -7.28 -25.90
N GLN A 81 -7.89 -7.58 -26.91
CA GLN A 81 -8.27 -8.48 -27.99
C GLN A 81 -8.55 -9.89 -27.45
N LYS A 82 -7.65 -10.43 -26.62
CA LYS A 82 -7.83 -11.73 -25.95
C LYS A 82 -9.07 -11.73 -25.05
N SER A 83 -9.34 -10.65 -24.31
CA SER A 83 -10.51 -10.56 -23.44
C SER A 83 -11.83 -10.42 -24.23
N ARG A 84 -11.85 -9.67 -25.34
CA ARG A 84 -13.00 -9.59 -26.25
C ARG A 84 -13.29 -10.94 -26.89
N ILE A 85 -12.27 -11.67 -27.35
CA ILE A 85 -12.41 -13.03 -27.89
C ILE A 85 -12.95 -13.98 -26.80
N ARG A 86 -12.48 -13.85 -25.55
CA ARG A 86 -12.93 -14.65 -24.39
C ARG A 86 -14.34 -14.27 -23.90
N GLY A 87 -14.75 -13.01 -24.03
CA GLY A 87 -16.03 -12.48 -23.56
C GLY A 87 -17.18 -12.65 -24.56
N ASN A 88 -16.90 -12.61 -25.87
CA ASN A 88 -17.92 -12.82 -26.91
C ASN A 88 -18.24 -14.29 -27.17
N ARG A 89 -17.37 -15.23 -26.79
CA ARG A 89 -17.80 -16.61 -26.67
C ARG A 89 -18.59 -16.70 -25.37
N LYS A 90 -19.92 -16.78 -25.46
CA LYS A 90 -20.78 -17.29 -24.39
C LYS A 90 -20.38 -18.74 -24.12
N VAL A 91 -19.25 -18.93 -23.42
CA VAL A 91 -18.78 -20.23 -23.01
C VAL A 91 -19.60 -20.57 -21.77
N LEU A 92 -20.59 -21.45 -21.92
CA LEU A 92 -21.38 -21.98 -20.80
C LEU A 92 -20.49 -22.62 -19.73
N GLN A 93 -19.29 -23.09 -20.10
CA GLN A 93 -18.28 -23.62 -19.17
C GLN A 93 -16.84 -23.48 -19.68
N LYS A 94 -15.98 -22.69 -19.01
CA LYS A 94 -14.55 -22.63 -19.34
C LYS A 94 -13.88 -23.94 -18.91
N GLY A 95 -13.31 -24.71 -19.85
CA GLY A 95 -12.45 -25.87 -19.53
C GLY A 95 -12.97 -27.26 -19.92
N GLY A 96 -14.05 -27.37 -20.71
CA GLY A 96 -14.61 -28.68 -21.10
C GLY A 96 -15.64 -29.20 -20.09
N VAL A 97 -15.99 -30.49 -20.15
CA VAL A 97 -17.02 -31.12 -19.29
C VAL A 97 -16.58 -31.10 -17.83
N LEU A 98 -17.41 -30.58 -16.92
CA LEU A 98 -17.11 -30.58 -15.48
C LEU A 98 -17.13 -32.01 -14.96
N THR A 99 -15.98 -32.57 -14.58
CA THR A 99 -15.97 -33.87 -13.90
C THR A 99 -16.58 -33.71 -12.50
N GLY A 100 -17.36 -34.70 -12.04
CA GLY A 100 -18.01 -34.63 -10.72
C GLY A 100 -17.05 -34.37 -9.55
N THR A 101 -15.79 -34.78 -9.67
CA THR A 101 -14.71 -34.48 -8.72
C THR A 101 -14.34 -33.00 -8.70
N GLN A 102 -14.18 -32.38 -9.86
CA GLN A 102 -13.90 -30.95 -10.01
C GLN A 102 -15.06 -30.09 -9.50
N ALA A 103 -16.30 -30.54 -9.71
CA ALA A 103 -17.48 -29.87 -9.16
C ALA A 103 -17.47 -29.84 -7.63
N ARG A 104 -17.15 -30.98 -6.99
CA ARG A 104 -17.02 -31.09 -5.53
C ARG A 104 -15.90 -30.21 -4.99
N GLN A 105 -14.72 -30.26 -5.62
CA GLN A 105 -13.58 -29.44 -5.22
C GLN A 105 -13.89 -27.93 -5.36
N THR A 106 -14.58 -27.53 -6.42
CA THR A 106 -15.00 -26.14 -6.60
C THR A 106 -16.00 -25.71 -5.52
N GLN A 107 -16.93 -26.58 -5.13
CA GLN A 107 -17.86 -26.30 -4.04
C GLN A 107 -17.14 -26.20 -2.69
N GLU A 108 -16.19 -27.07 -2.41
CA GLU A 108 -15.38 -27.06 -1.19
C GLU A 108 -14.56 -25.78 -1.09
N ASN A 109 -13.79 -25.45 -2.13
CA ASN A 109 -13.03 -24.19 -2.21
C ASN A 109 -13.94 -22.96 -2.03
N LYS A 110 -15.16 -22.99 -2.58
CA LYS A 110 -16.12 -21.91 -2.41
C LYS A 110 -16.59 -21.79 -0.96
N ARG A 111 -16.87 -22.91 -0.29
CA ARG A 111 -17.27 -22.93 1.13
C ARG A 111 -16.13 -22.44 2.03
N GLU A 112 -14.90 -22.90 1.80
CA GLU A 112 -13.71 -22.43 2.53
C GLU A 112 -13.53 -20.92 2.36
N LYS A 113 -13.61 -20.43 1.12
CA LYS A 113 -13.52 -19.00 0.85
C LYS A 113 -14.62 -18.20 1.55
N GLU A 114 -15.86 -18.68 1.50
CA GLU A 114 -16.98 -18.04 2.19
C GLU A 114 -16.79 -18.01 3.72
N GLN A 115 -16.19 -19.06 4.31
CA GLN A 115 -15.84 -19.07 5.74
C GLN A 115 -14.77 -18.04 6.06
N VAL A 116 -13.68 -18.00 5.29
CA VAL A 116 -12.61 -17.01 5.45
C VAL A 116 -13.13 -15.58 5.30
N ASP A 117 -13.96 -15.32 4.29
CA ASP A 117 -14.54 -14.00 4.04
C ASP A 117 -15.49 -13.59 5.17
N ARG A 118 -16.25 -14.53 5.77
CA ARG A 118 -17.07 -14.27 6.96
C ARG A 118 -16.21 -13.89 8.17
N ILE A 119 -15.12 -14.60 8.42
CA ILE A 119 -14.20 -14.29 9.53
C ILE A 119 -13.58 -12.91 9.35
N LYS A 120 -13.05 -12.61 8.16
CA LYS A 120 -12.48 -11.29 7.84
C LYS A 120 -13.49 -10.17 8.03
N ARG A 121 -14.73 -10.39 7.58
CA ARG A 121 -15.81 -9.40 7.76
C ARG A 121 -16.13 -9.17 9.23
N ARG A 122 -16.17 -10.21 10.06
CA ARG A 122 -16.39 -10.08 11.52
C ARG A 122 -15.26 -9.28 12.17
N GLN A 123 -14.01 -9.61 11.88
CA GLN A 123 -12.85 -8.89 12.41
C GLN A 123 -12.88 -7.41 12.03
N TYR A 124 -13.18 -7.12 10.76
CA TYR A 124 -13.34 -5.75 10.27
C TYR A 124 -14.46 -4.99 11.00
N LEU A 125 -15.61 -5.62 11.24
CA LEU A 125 -16.70 -5.01 11.98
C LEU A 125 -16.32 -4.73 13.44
N ILE A 126 -15.62 -5.64 14.11
CA ILE A 126 -15.09 -5.42 15.47
C ILE A 126 -14.13 -4.23 15.50
N GLN A 127 -13.22 -4.15 14.54
CA GLN A 127 -12.28 -3.04 14.46
C GLN A 127 -12.98 -1.69 14.21
N ILE A 128 -14.01 -1.65 13.37
CA ILE A 128 -14.75 -0.42 13.13
C ILE A 128 -15.54 0.00 14.37
N THR A 129 -16.24 -0.93 15.03
CA THR A 129 -17.08 -0.59 16.18
C THR A 129 -16.25 -0.15 17.38
N THR A 130 -15.13 -0.83 17.65
CA THR A 130 -14.15 -0.41 18.67
C THR A 130 -13.65 1.00 18.40
N ASN A 131 -13.22 1.30 17.16
CA ASN A 131 -12.75 2.63 16.78
C ASN A 131 -13.84 3.70 16.89
N LYS A 132 -15.09 3.37 16.52
CA LYS A 132 -16.23 4.28 16.69
C LYS A 132 -16.49 4.60 18.16
N ILE A 133 -16.44 3.61 19.04
CA ILE A 133 -16.64 3.80 20.48
C ILE A 133 -15.51 4.64 21.07
N LYS A 134 -14.24 4.29 20.80
CA LYS A 134 -13.07 5.09 21.22
C LYS A 134 -13.18 6.54 20.76
N LYS A 135 -13.59 6.77 19.50
CA LYS A 135 -13.79 8.12 18.96
C LYS A 135 -14.89 8.89 19.68
N LYS A 136 -15.99 8.25 20.09
CA LYS A 136 -17.06 8.90 20.87
C LYS A 136 -16.51 9.39 22.22
N TYR A 137 -15.79 8.54 22.94
CA TYR A 137 -15.17 8.90 24.22
C TYR A 137 -14.13 10.00 24.06
N HIS A 138 -13.31 9.95 23.01
CA HIS A 138 -12.35 11.01 22.71
C HIS A 138 -13.04 12.37 22.49
N ILE A 139 -14.12 12.43 21.71
CA ILE A 139 -14.87 13.67 21.47
C ILE A 139 -15.45 14.21 22.78
N GLN A 140 -16.05 13.34 23.60
CA GLN A 140 -16.58 13.73 24.91
C GLN A 140 -15.47 14.20 25.85
N GLY A 141 -14.31 13.55 25.84
CA GLY A 141 -13.15 13.92 26.64
C GLY A 141 -12.55 15.26 26.24
N VAL A 142 -12.47 15.55 24.94
CA VAL A 142 -12.08 16.88 24.44
C VAL A 142 -13.05 17.95 24.91
N ALA A 143 -14.37 17.69 24.89
CA ALA A 143 -15.38 18.62 25.38
C ALA A 143 -15.28 18.84 26.90
N ALA A 144 -15.08 17.78 27.68
CA ALA A 144 -14.85 17.84 29.13
C ALA A 144 -13.59 18.66 29.47
N ARG A 145 -12.48 18.45 28.75
CA ARG A 145 -11.25 19.23 28.94
C ARG A 145 -11.41 20.71 28.60
N LYS A 146 -12.22 21.05 27.59
CA LYS A 146 -12.53 22.45 27.26
C LYS A 146 -13.36 23.12 28.36
N SER A 147 -14.44 22.48 28.78
CA SER A 147 -15.30 23.00 29.87
C SER A 147 -14.54 23.11 31.19
N GLU A 148 -13.65 22.17 31.51
CA GLU A 148 -12.80 22.25 32.71
C GLU A 148 -11.81 23.42 32.64
N LYS A 149 -11.21 23.69 31.47
CA LYS A 149 -10.38 24.89 31.27
C LYS A 149 -11.17 26.18 31.44
N GLU A 150 -12.42 26.22 30.96
CA GLU A 150 -13.32 27.37 31.15
C GLU A 150 -13.67 27.56 32.62
N ARG A 151 -14.03 26.49 33.33
CA ARG A 151 -14.25 26.50 34.78
C ARG A 151 -13.03 27.06 35.50
N GLN A 152 -11.83 26.57 35.21
CA GLN A 152 -10.59 27.07 35.82
C GLN A 152 -10.33 28.55 35.51
N ARG A 153 -10.59 29.01 34.28
CA ARG A 153 -10.49 30.43 33.91
C ARG A 153 -11.47 31.30 34.69
N THR A 154 -12.72 30.86 34.86
CA THR A 154 -13.71 31.60 35.65
C THR A 154 -13.30 31.70 37.12
N ILE A 155 -12.79 30.61 37.71
CA ILE A 155 -12.24 30.59 39.07
C ILE A 155 -11.08 31.57 39.21
N LEU A 156 -10.15 31.58 38.25
CA LEU A 156 -9.03 32.51 38.24
C LEU A 156 -9.50 33.97 38.17
N ASN A 157 -10.55 34.25 37.38
CA ASN A 157 -11.14 35.58 37.30
C ASN A 157 -11.76 36.03 38.64
N PHE A 158 -12.52 35.16 39.32
CA PHE A 158 -13.06 35.47 40.66
C PHE A 158 -11.95 35.70 41.68
N LYS A 159 -10.89 34.87 41.66
CA LYS A 159 -9.71 35.04 42.52
C LYS A 159 -9.01 36.37 42.27
N TRP A 160 -8.87 36.77 41.01
CA TRP A 160 -8.24 38.05 40.65
C TRP A 160 -9.07 39.25 41.13
N ARG A 161 -10.40 39.16 41.01
CA ARG A 161 -11.35 40.15 41.52
C ARG A 161 -11.51 40.13 43.06
N LYS A 162 -10.92 39.13 43.75
CA LYS A 162 -11.08 38.89 45.19
C LYS A 162 -12.54 38.68 45.62
N GLU A 163 -13.36 38.17 44.72
CA GLU A 163 -14.76 37.83 44.95
C GLU A 163 -14.89 36.38 45.45
N ALA A 164 -16.01 36.08 46.12
CA ALA A 164 -16.32 34.72 46.53
C ALA A 164 -16.60 33.84 45.30
N ILE A 165 -16.01 32.64 45.27
CA ILE A 165 -16.18 31.70 44.17
C ILE A 165 -17.56 31.02 44.31
N PRO A 166 -18.40 31.03 43.26
CA PRO A 166 -19.68 30.32 43.25
C PRO A 166 -19.53 28.83 43.56
N ILE A 167 -20.50 28.27 44.30
CA ILE A 167 -20.43 26.89 44.81
C ILE A 167 -20.37 25.86 43.66
N GLU A 168 -21.07 26.15 42.55
CA GLU A 168 -21.13 25.31 41.35
C GLU A 168 -19.75 25.05 40.73
N LEU A 169 -18.82 26.00 40.88
CA LEU A 169 -17.49 25.91 40.30
C LEU A 169 -16.53 25.09 41.16
N PHE A 170 -16.87 24.63 42.36
CA PHE A 170 -15.91 23.83 43.16
C PHE A 170 -15.69 22.44 42.59
N ASN A 171 -16.70 21.85 41.95
CA ASN A 171 -16.62 20.49 41.45
C ASN A 171 -15.81 20.44 40.13
N PRO A 172 -14.72 19.66 40.06
CA PRO A 172 -14.00 19.43 38.82
C PRO A 172 -14.85 18.63 37.83
N ILE A 173 -14.74 18.96 36.54
CA ILE A 173 -15.42 18.19 35.49
C ILE A 173 -14.53 16.99 35.12
N PRO A 174 -15.00 15.74 35.30
CA PRO A 174 -14.19 14.56 35.00
C PRO A 174 -14.08 14.33 33.49
N ASP A 175 -12.93 13.79 33.05
CA ASP A 175 -12.68 13.45 31.65
C ASP A 175 -13.17 12.02 31.36
N PRO A 176 -14.25 11.82 30.57
CA PRO A 176 -14.80 10.50 30.29
C PRO A 176 -13.83 9.60 29.51
N GLU A 177 -12.89 10.18 28.75
CA GLU A 177 -11.87 9.42 28.02
C GLU A 177 -10.88 8.71 28.97
N LYS A 178 -10.66 9.27 30.17
CA LYS A 178 -9.75 8.70 31.17
C LYS A 178 -10.41 7.74 32.14
N LEU A 179 -11.73 7.86 32.30
CA LEU A 179 -12.51 7.02 33.20
C LEU A 179 -12.84 5.67 32.58
N ILE A 180 -12.94 5.60 31.25
CA ILE A 180 -13.31 4.37 30.58
C ILE A 180 -12.18 3.33 30.62
N THR A 181 -12.53 2.09 30.98
CA THR A 181 -11.61 0.94 30.94
C THR A 181 -11.78 0.16 29.64
N ASP A 182 -10.72 -0.49 29.15
CA ASP A 182 -10.78 -1.32 27.93
C ASP A 182 -11.88 -2.40 27.99
N LYS A 183 -12.12 -2.98 29.17
CA LYS A 183 -13.21 -3.95 29.41
C LYS A 183 -14.59 -3.37 29.10
N GLU A 184 -14.79 -2.10 29.43
CA GLU A 184 -16.07 -1.42 29.24
C GLU A 184 -16.29 -1.06 27.76
N ILE A 185 -15.20 -0.72 27.05
CA ILE A 185 -15.20 -0.59 25.59
C ILE A 185 -15.60 -1.93 24.96
N ASP A 186 -15.01 -3.04 25.41
CA ASP A 186 -15.30 -4.37 24.87
C ASP A 186 -16.77 -4.78 25.10
N ILE A 187 -17.34 -4.46 26.26
CA ILE A 187 -18.76 -4.71 26.53
C ILE A 187 -19.64 -3.93 25.55
N GLN A 188 -19.39 -2.64 25.36
CA GLN A 188 -20.16 -1.81 24.44
C GLN A 188 -19.98 -2.24 22.98
N VAL A 189 -18.80 -2.72 22.60
CA VAL A 189 -18.53 -3.30 21.29
C VAL A 189 -19.38 -4.54 21.08
N LYS A 190 -19.40 -5.45 22.06
CA LYS A 190 -20.23 -6.66 22.00
C LYS A 190 -21.71 -6.30 21.88
N GLU A 191 -22.22 -5.41 22.73
CA GLU A 191 -23.60 -4.93 22.67
C GLU A 191 -23.97 -4.34 21.30
N ALA A 192 -23.10 -3.49 20.73
CA ALA A 192 -23.32 -2.92 19.42
C ALA A 192 -23.36 -3.98 18.31
N LEU A 193 -22.49 -5.00 18.39
CA LEU A 193 -22.34 -6.04 17.38
C LEU A 193 -23.41 -7.13 17.49
N ILE A 194 -24.00 -7.38 18.67
CA ILE A 194 -25.10 -8.35 18.87
C ILE A 194 -26.30 -8.05 17.95
N SER A 195 -26.50 -6.77 17.63
CA SER A 195 -27.57 -6.33 16.72
C SER A 195 -27.34 -6.66 15.23
N LEU A 196 -26.11 -7.06 14.86
CA LEU A 196 -25.74 -7.31 13.46
C LEU A 196 -25.99 -8.77 13.05
N PRO A 197 -26.49 -9.00 11.82
CA PRO A 197 -26.80 -10.35 11.34
C PRO A 197 -25.55 -11.25 11.23
N GLU A 198 -24.35 -10.68 11.06
CA GLU A 198 -23.09 -11.44 11.00
C GLU A 198 -22.70 -12.11 12.33
N PHE A 199 -23.28 -11.65 13.44
CA PHE A 199 -23.01 -12.11 14.81
C PHE A 199 -24.19 -12.86 15.44
N ASN A 200 -25.32 -13.00 14.73
CA ASN A 200 -26.47 -13.73 15.23
C ASN A 200 -26.14 -15.23 15.37
N GLY A 201 -26.29 -15.78 16.58
CA GLY A 201 -26.02 -17.19 16.89
C GLY A 201 -24.53 -17.57 17.04
N VAL A 202 -23.62 -16.60 17.19
CA VAL A 202 -22.18 -16.82 17.39
C VAL A 202 -21.79 -16.34 18.78
N SER A 203 -21.17 -17.20 19.58
CA SER A 203 -20.56 -16.79 20.85
C SER A 203 -19.39 -15.84 20.55
N PHE A 204 -19.34 -14.69 21.23
CA PHE A 204 -18.16 -13.81 21.27
C PHE A 204 -17.04 -14.45 22.10
N GLU A 205 -16.74 -15.71 21.84
CA GLU A 205 -15.46 -16.27 22.23
C GLU A 205 -14.47 -15.65 21.26
N TYR A 206 -13.53 -14.88 21.80
CA TYR A 206 -12.33 -14.53 21.08
C TYR A 206 -11.68 -15.86 20.73
N GLU A 207 -11.96 -16.41 19.54
CA GLU A 207 -11.07 -17.37 18.92
C GLU A 207 -9.77 -16.59 18.70
N GLU A 208 -8.90 -16.68 19.69
CA GLU A 208 -7.51 -16.30 19.66
C GLU A 208 -6.86 -17.17 18.58
N LEU A 209 -7.07 -16.82 17.31
CA LEU A 209 -6.29 -17.32 16.19
C LEU A 209 -4.92 -16.62 16.19
N GLY A 210 -4.20 -16.75 17.31
CA GLY A 210 -2.76 -16.55 17.41
C GLY A 210 -1.96 -17.67 16.75
N ALA A 211 -2.57 -18.47 15.86
CA ALA A 211 -1.96 -19.66 15.26
C ALA A 211 -2.32 -19.88 13.78
N ILE A 212 -2.53 -18.81 13.01
CA ILE A 212 -2.26 -18.84 11.56
C ILE A 212 -1.20 -17.76 11.27
N GLY A 213 -0.02 -17.97 11.86
CA GLY A 213 1.18 -17.30 11.42
C GLY A 213 1.58 -17.82 10.04
N VAL A 214 1.06 -17.20 8.99
CA VAL A 214 1.83 -16.84 7.79
C VAL A 214 1.21 -15.55 7.26
N ILE A 215 1.79 -14.44 7.69
CA ILE A 215 1.83 -13.24 6.86
C ILE A 215 2.56 -13.69 5.60
N ASP A 216 1.83 -13.92 4.52
CA ASP A 216 2.42 -13.99 3.20
C ASP A 216 2.84 -12.54 2.89
N PRO A 217 4.14 -12.22 2.76
CA PRO A 217 4.61 -10.83 2.61
C PRO A 217 4.25 -10.22 1.24
N GLY A 218 3.42 -10.89 0.45
CA GLY A 218 3.03 -10.51 -0.91
C GLY A 218 1.70 -9.76 -1.06
N LEU A 219 0.92 -9.53 0.00
CA LEU A 219 -0.29 -8.70 -0.10
C LEU A 219 0.05 -7.23 0.15
N GLN A 220 0.78 -6.70 -0.84
CA GLN A 220 0.95 -5.30 -1.11
C GLN A 220 -0.43 -4.63 -1.18
N GLU A 221 -0.66 -3.73 -0.22
CA GLU A 221 -1.51 -2.56 -0.33
C GLU A 221 -2.86 -2.76 -1.03
N PHE A 222 -3.89 -3.04 -0.23
CA PHE A 222 -5.24 -2.60 -0.59
C PHE A 222 -5.26 -1.08 -0.48
N THR A 223 -4.71 -0.40 -1.49
CA THR A 223 -4.94 1.03 -1.69
C THR A 223 -6.44 1.19 -1.90
N SER A 224 -7.05 1.86 -0.93
CA SER A 224 -8.43 2.34 -1.01
C SER A 224 -8.60 3.08 -2.35
N GLN A 225 -9.62 2.71 -3.12
CA GLN A 225 -10.00 3.39 -4.37
C GLN A 225 -10.50 4.84 -4.16
N GLN A 226 -10.35 5.42 -2.98
CA GLN A 226 -10.86 6.76 -2.66
C GLN A 226 -9.82 7.90 -2.75
N ASP A 227 -8.54 7.60 -3.03
CA ASP A 227 -7.50 8.65 -3.13
C ASP A 227 -7.20 9.13 -4.57
N PHE A 228 -8.04 8.75 -5.55
CA PHE A 228 -7.99 9.29 -6.93
C PHE A 228 -9.03 10.39 -7.19
N ILE A 229 -9.20 11.32 -6.24
CA ILE A 229 -9.72 12.65 -6.56
C ILE A 229 -8.51 13.58 -6.61
N SER A 230 -7.90 13.66 -7.79
CA SER A 230 -6.96 14.72 -8.13
C SER A 230 -7.67 16.07 -8.01
N PHE A 231 -7.33 16.83 -6.97
CA PHE A 231 -7.58 18.27 -6.94
C PHE A 231 -6.53 18.95 -7.82
N GLU A 232 -6.68 18.81 -9.14
CA GLU A 232 -6.07 19.76 -10.08
C GLU A 232 -7.07 20.90 -10.29
N GLY A 233 -6.79 22.00 -9.59
CA GLY A 233 -7.58 23.23 -9.65
C GLY A 233 -6.69 24.42 -9.34
N THR A 234 -5.85 24.76 -10.33
CA THR A 234 -5.41 26.12 -10.69
C THR A 234 -4.95 27.07 -9.58
N ASN A 235 -3.66 27.42 -9.64
CA ASN A 235 -3.18 28.75 -9.31
C ASN A 235 -4.08 29.83 -9.96
N MET A 236 -4.55 30.76 -9.13
CA MET A 236 -4.57 32.20 -9.36
C MET A 236 -4.19 32.85 -8.02
#